data_AF-A0A167YKW3-F1
#
_entry.id   AF-A0A167YKW3-F1
#
_cell.length_a   1.000
_cell.length_b   1.000
_cell.length_c   1.000
_cell.angle_alpha   90.00
_cell.angle_beta   90.00
_cell.angle_gamma   90.00
#
_symmetry.space_group_name_H-M   'P 1'
#
loop_
_entity.id
_entity.type
_entity.pdbx_description
1 polymer ?
#
loop_
_entity_poly.entity_id
_entity_poly.type
_entity_poly.pdbx_seq_one_letter_code
_entity_poly.pdbx_strand_id
1 'polypeptide(L)' 'MKQITIGNLTFSKKAIQTITFGLFCTGILIGALTAHRIKTETNFNFGLLAIFSIPIWIILKSKLKTEIIKKI' A
#
# COMPACT_ATOMS: atom_id res chain seq x y z
N MET A 1 -14.57 -15.02 1.60
CA MET A 1 -14.76 -13.62 2.03
C MET A 1 -15.77 -12.98 1.10
N LYS A 2 -16.87 -12.46 1.65
CA LYS A 2 -17.91 -11.73 0.91
C LYS A 2 -17.34 -10.37 0.45
N GLN A 3 -17.85 -9.81 -0.64
CA GLN A 3 -17.50 -8.46 -1.09
C GLN A 3 -17.86 -7.45 0.01
N ILE A 4 -16.99 -6.45 0.23
CA ILE A 4 -17.22 -5.43 1.26
C ILE A 4 -17.66 -4.15 0.56
N THR A 5 -18.80 -3.60 0.97
CA THR A 5 -19.30 -2.32 0.45
C THR A 5 -19.10 -1.25 1.52
N ILE A 6 -18.46 -0.14 1.17
CA ILE A 6 -18.26 1.02 2.04
C ILE A 6 -18.78 2.25 1.29
N GLY A 7 -19.89 2.82 1.76
CA GLY A 7 -20.60 3.87 1.03
C GLY A 7 -21.00 3.41 -0.37
N ASN A 8 -20.60 4.16 -1.39
CA ASN A 8 -20.89 3.85 -2.80
C ASN A 8 -19.82 2.98 -3.49
N LEU A 9 -18.85 2.45 -2.73
CA LEU A 9 -17.75 1.63 -3.27
C LEU A 9 -17.89 0.18 -2.83
N THR A 10 -17.90 -0.72 -3.80
CA THR A 10 -17.87 -2.17 -3.57
C THR A 10 -16.46 -2.68 -3.86
N PHE A 11 -15.82 -3.24 -2.84
CA PHE A 11 -14.49 -3.82 -2.91
C PHE A 11 -14.60 -5.32 -3.14
N SER A 12 -13.98 -5.79 -4.23
CA SER A 12 -13.81 -7.23 -4.45
C SER A 12 -12.85 -7.83 -3.42
N LYS A 13 -12.90 -9.16 -3.25
CA LYS A 13 -11.91 -9.89 -2.42
C LYS A 13 -10.47 -9.61 -2.88
N LYS A 14 -10.25 -9.51 -4.19
CA LYS A 14 -8.93 -9.21 -4.77
C LYS A 14 -8.51 -7.77 -4.47
N ALA A 15 -9.42 -6.80 -4.50
CA ALA A 15 -9.12 -5.42 -4.11
C ALA A 15 -8.62 -5.35 -2.67
N ILE A 16 -9.31 -6.02 -1.73
CA ILE A 16 -8.92 -6.06 -0.32
C ILE A 16 -7.53 -6.68 -0.17
N GLN A 17 -7.30 -7.85 -0.79
CA GLN A 17 -5.99 -8.51 -0.75
C GLN A 17 -4.87 -7.62 -1.32
N THR A 18 -5.16 -6.89 -2.40
CA THR A 18 -4.22 -5.96 -3.04
C THR A 18 -3.88 -4.79 -2.12
N ILE A 19 -4.87 -4.21 -1.43
CA ILE A 19 -4.66 -3.14 -0.43
C ILE A 19 -3.85 -3.67 0.75
N THR A 20 -4.22 -4.82 1.31
CA THR A 20 -3.50 -5.44 2.42
C THR A 20 -2.04 -5.70 2.05
N PHE A 21 -1.78 -6.22 0.86
CA PHE A 21 -0.42 -6.45 0.38
C PHE A 21 0.37 -5.14 0.22
N GLY A 22 -0.25 -4.09 -0.31
CA GLY A 22 0.37 -2.76 -0.40
C GLY A 22 0.75 -2.17 0.95
N LEU A 23 -0.15 -2.27 1.94
CA LEU A 23 0.09 -1.83 3.31
C LEU A 23 1.20 -2.66 3.96
N PHE A 24 1.22 -3.97 3.74
CA PHE A 24 2.27 -4.86 4.24
C PHE A 24 3.66 -4.49 3.69
N CYS A 25 3.80 -4.31 2.38
CA CYS A 25 5.06 -3.87 1.76
C CYS A 25 5.50 -2.50 2.28
N THR A 26 4.56 -1.57 2.46
CA THR A 26 4.84 -0.24 3.01
C THR A 26 5.35 -0.34 4.45
N GLY A 27 4.72 -1.20 5.28
CA GLY A 27 5.17 -1.47 6.64
C GLY A 27 6.58 -2.06 6.71
N ILE A 28 6.91 -3.02 5.84
CA ILE A 28 8.28 -3.57 5.73
C ILE A 28 9.28 -2.47 5.40
N LEU A 29 8.98 -1.60 4.43
CA LEU A 29 9.86 -0.49 4.04
C LEU A 29 10.11 0.48 5.19
N ILE A 30 9.06 0.89 5.90
CA ILE A 30 9.19 1.78 7.06
C ILE A 30 10.03 1.10 8.15
N GLY A 31 9.78 -0.18 8.44
CA GLY A 31 10.55 -0.94 9.42
C GLY A 31 12.03 -1.06 9.05
N ALA A 32 12.33 -1.39 7.79
CA ALA A 32 13.70 -1.49 7.29
C ALA A 32 14.46 -0.16 7.37
N LEU A 33 13.84 0.95 6.99
CA LEU A 33 14.45 2.28 7.07
C LEU A 33 14.62 2.75 8.50
N THR A 34 13.69 2.41 9.39
CA THR A 34 13.81 2.69 10.82
C THR A 34 14.97 1.91 11.43
N ALA A 35 15.07 0.61 11.12
CA ALA A 35 16.19 -0.22 11.58
C ALA A 35 17.54 0.28 11.03
N HIS A 36 17.59 0.67 9.76
CA HIS A 36 18.79 1.26 9.15
C HIS A 36 19.19 2.57 9.84
N ARG A 37 18.22 3.45 10.10
CA ARG A 37 18.42 4.71 10.84
C ARG A 37 19.02 4.42 12.22
N ILE A 38 18.44 3.49 12.98
CA ILE A 38 18.93 3.12 14.32
C ILE A 38 20.36 2.57 14.25
N LYS A 39 20.65 1.70 13.29
CA LYS A 39 21.97 1.06 13.15
C LYS A 39 23.09 2.02 12.75
N THR A 40 22.78 3.02 11.94
CA THR A 40 23.78 3.93 11.34
C THR A 40 23.83 5.30 12.01
N GLU A 41 22.94 5.56 12.99
CA GLU A 41 22.75 6.86 13.65
C GLU A 41 22.47 8.01 12.65
N THR A 42 22.02 7.68 11.45
CA THR A 42 21.71 8.65 10.41
C THR A 42 20.29 9.19 10.52
N ASN A 43 19.98 10.25 9.78
CA ASN A 43 18.61 10.75 9.66
C ASN A 43 17.72 9.80 8.85
N PHE A 44 16.44 9.77 9.18
CA PHE A 44 15.48 8.98 8.40
C PHE A 44 15.37 9.52 6.97
N ASN A 45 15.65 8.69 5.98
CA ASN A 45 15.63 9.10 4.58
C ASN A 45 14.21 8.96 3.98
N PHE A 46 13.43 10.04 4.08
CA PHE A 46 12.10 10.13 3.49
C PHE A 46 12.12 10.03 1.95
N GLY A 47 13.20 10.48 1.31
CA GLY A 47 13.37 10.36 -0.15
C GLY A 47 13.46 8.91 -0.58
N LEU A 48 14.23 8.09 0.14
CA LEU A 48 14.33 6.65 -0.13
C LEU A 48 13.00 5.96 0.09
N LEU A 49 12.27 6.31 1.17
CA LEU A 49 10.93 5.79 1.42
C LEU A 49 9.98 6.11 0.26
N ALA A 50 9.99 7.35 -0.25
CA ALA A 50 9.15 7.78 -1.37
C ALA A 50 9.50 7.02 -2.66
N ILE A 51 10.79 6.88 -2.99
CA ILE A 51 11.24 6.17 -4.20
C ILE A 51 10.76 4.72 -4.22
N PHE A 52 10.77 4.02 -3.08
CA PHE A 52 10.32 2.64 -3.03
C PHE A 52 8.80 2.50 -2.85
N SER A 53 8.14 3.40 -2.12
CA SER A 53 6.70 3.30 -1.86
C SER A 53 5.83 3.78 -3.02
N ILE A 54 6.22 4.85 -3.72
CA ILE A 54 5.40 5.44 -4.79
C ILE A 54 5.17 4.45 -5.96
N PRO A 55 6.18 3.76 -6.51
CA PRO A 55 5.97 2.79 -7.59
C PRO A 55 5.07 1.62 -7.18
N ILE A 56 5.21 1.14 -5.93
CA ILE A 56 4.36 0.08 -5.37
C ILE A 56 2.89 0.52 -5.43
N TRP A 57 2.58 1.72 -4.93
CA TRP A 57 1.22 2.24 -4.95
C TRP A 57 0.70 2.58 -6.34
N ILE A 58 1.54 3.01 -7.28
CA ILE A 58 1.15 3.23 -8.69
C ILE A 58 0.69 1.92 -9.33
N ILE A 59 1.46 0.84 -9.17
CA ILE A 59 1.13 -0.48 -9.72
C ILE A 59 -0.15 -1.03 -9.08
N LEU A 60 -0.28 -0.89 -7.76
CA LEU A 60 -1.46 -1.35 -7.02
C LEU A 60 -2.72 -0.56 -7.38
N LYS A 61 -2.61 0.75 -7.58
CA LYS A 61 -3.73 1.62 -8.01
C LYS A 61 -4.34 1.15 -9.32
N SER A 62 -3.50 0.75 -10.29
CA SER A 62 -3.97 0.23 -11.57
C SER A 62 -4.83 -1.03 -11.38
N LYS A 63 -4.37 -1.96 -10.55
CA LYS A 63 -5.10 -3.20 -10.21
C LYS A 63 -6.37 -2.94 -9.39
N LEU A 64 -6.39 -1.90 -8.56
CA LEU A 64 -7.56 -1.53 -7.77
C LEU A 64 -8.65 -0.88 -8.60
N LYS A 65 -8.30 -0.11 -9.64
CA LYS A 65 -9.28 0.54 -10.53
C LYS A 65 -10.19 -0.48 -11.23
N THR A 66 -9.67 -1.67 -11.54
CA THR A 66 -10.43 -2.75 -12.17
C THR A 66 -11.27 -3.58 -11.19
N GLU A 67 -11.00 -3.48 -9.89
CA GLU A 67 -11.56 -4.36 -8.86
C GLU A 67 -12.47 -3.61 -7.86
N ILE A 68 -12.51 -2.28 -7.93
CA ILE A 68 -13.42 -1.42 -7.17
C ILE A 68 -14.56 -0.98 -8.10
N ILE A 69 -15.77 -1.40 -7.77
CA ILE A 69 -16.99 -1.05 -8.52
C ILE A 69 -17.68 0.08 -7.78
N LYS A 70 -18.00 1.17 -8.48
CA LYS A 70 -18.83 2.25 -7.93
C LYS A 70 -20.29 1.88 -8.17
N LYS A 71 -21.12 1.82 -7.12
CA LYS A 71 -22.57 1.76 -7.30
C LYS A 71 -23.01 3.13 -7.85
N ILE A 72 -23.59 3.10 -9.05
CA ILE A 72 -24.31 4.23 -9.67
C ILE A 72 -25.63 4.39 -8.93
#